data_AF-A0A958I4V5-F1
#
_entry.id   AF-A0A958I4V5-F1
#
_cell.length_a   1.000
_cell.length_b   1.000
_cell.length_c   1.000
_cell.angle_alpha   90.00
_cell.angle_beta   90.00
_cell.angle_gamma   90.00
#
_symmetry.space_group_name_H-M   'P 1'
#
loop_
_entity.id
_entity.type
_entity.pdbx_description
1 polymer ?
#
loop_
_entity_poly.entity_id
_entity_poly.type
_entity_poly.pdbx_seq_one_letter_code
_entity_poly.pdbx_strand_id
1 'polypeptide(L)'
;MKNRRSEKRRHLIYYLQVFNSETDQFLGNLVDITPEGLMLTSERPIETGKNFKLRMNIQFLAQKEMHLDLNAESRWSSTDVNPNYFDTGFRLQDVDSETKLIIDHLIKELGFND
;
A
#
# COMPACT_ATOMS: atom_id res chain seq x y z
N MET A 1 -8.90 1.56 35.19
CA MET A 1 -9.36 0.57 34.18
C MET A 1 -10.65 1.06 33.53
N LYS A 2 -10.60 1.43 32.25
CA LYS A 2 -11.70 1.36 31.26
C LYS A 2 -11.17 1.88 29.93
N ASN A 3 -10.36 1.07 29.26
CA ASN A 3 -10.00 1.33 27.87
C ASN A 3 -11.07 0.64 27.01
N ARG A 4 -12.22 1.30 26.88
CA ARG A 4 -13.32 0.83 26.03
C ARG A 4 -12.99 1.24 24.61
N ARG A 5 -12.07 0.50 23.99
CA ARG A 5 -11.93 0.51 22.52
C ARG A 5 -13.17 -0.18 21.97
N SER A 6 -14.15 0.60 21.53
CA SER A 6 -15.48 0.12 21.09
C SER A 6 -15.59 -0.16 19.60
N GLU A 7 -14.51 -0.01 18.82
CA GLU A 7 -14.59 -0.21 17.38
C GLU A 7 -14.06 -1.59 16.99
N LYS A 8 -14.88 -2.36 16.26
CA LYS A 8 -14.49 -3.65 15.68
C LYS A 8 -13.29 -3.43 14.77
N ARG A 9 -12.19 -4.15 15.01
CA ARG A 9 -11.07 -4.22 14.07
C ARG A 9 -11.58 -4.84 12.76
N ARG A 10 -11.76 -4.04 11.71
CA ARG A 10 -11.96 -4.53 10.36
C ARG A 10 -10.58 -4.75 9.75
N HIS A 11 -10.15 -6.01 9.67
CA HIS A 11 -8.93 -6.37 8.95
C HIS A 11 -9.19 -6.20 7.45
N LEU A 12 -8.30 -5.50 6.72
CA LEU A 12 -8.27 -5.59 5.26
C LEU A 12 -8.18 -7.06 4.87
N ILE A 13 -9.19 -7.58 4.18
CA ILE A 13 -9.19 -8.95 3.66
C ILE A 13 -8.27 -9.08 2.42
N TYR A 14 -7.78 -7.96 1.87
CA TYR A 14 -6.88 -7.95 0.71
C TYR A 14 -5.53 -7.34 1.09
N TYR A 15 -4.54 -8.20 1.37
CA TYR A 15 -3.14 -7.80 1.40
C TYR A 15 -2.66 -7.64 -0.05
N LEU A 16 -2.82 -6.46 -0.62
CA LEU A 16 -2.26 -6.19 -1.94
C LEU A 16 -0.75 -6.17 -1.82
N GLN A 17 -0.13 -7.14 -2.49
CA GLN A 17 1.32 -7.28 -2.52
C GLN A 17 1.91 -6.23 -3.45
N VAL A 18 2.94 -5.55 -2.97
CA VAL A 18 3.66 -4.53 -3.71
C VAL A 18 5.11 -4.97 -3.91
N PHE A 19 5.55 -4.89 -5.15
CA PHE A 19 6.88 -5.30 -5.59
C PHE A 19 7.63 -4.09 -6.15
N ASN A 20 8.96 -4.15 -6.14
CA ASN A 20 9.79 -3.29 -6.98
C ASN A 20 9.81 -3.90 -8.39
N SER A 21 9.23 -3.23 -9.37
CA SER A 21 9.10 -3.74 -10.75
C SER A 21 10.43 -3.82 -11.51
N GLU A 22 11.49 -3.16 -11.04
CA GLU A 22 12.82 -3.24 -11.66
C GLU A 22 13.61 -4.45 -11.19
N THR A 23 13.32 -4.97 -10.01
CA THR A 23 14.08 -6.06 -9.37
C THR A 23 13.23 -7.30 -9.07
N ASP A 24 11.93 -7.23 -9.31
CA ASP A 24 10.91 -8.19 -8.88
C ASP A 24 10.93 -8.50 -7.37
N GLN A 25 11.57 -7.63 -6.57
CA GLN A 25 11.65 -7.81 -5.12
C GLN A 25 10.32 -7.48 -4.46
N PHE A 26 9.80 -8.38 -3.63
CA PHE A 26 8.68 -8.09 -2.75
C PHE A 26 9.06 -7.02 -1.72
N LEU A 27 8.32 -5.91 -1.70
CA LEU A 27 8.58 -4.77 -0.80
C LEU A 27 7.70 -4.83 0.44
N GLY A 28 6.43 -5.22 0.31
CA GLY A 28 5.50 -5.27 1.43
C GLY A 28 4.05 -5.36 1.00
N ASN A 29 3.15 -5.26 1.98
CA ASN A 29 1.72 -5.25 1.75
C ASN A 29 1.19 -3.82 1.88
N LEU A 30 0.26 -3.45 1.02
CA LEU A 30 -0.42 -2.15 1.08
C LEU A 30 -1.22 -2.04 2.38
N VAL A 31 -1.01 -0.94 3.11
CA VAL A 31 -1.80 -0.58 4.30
C VAL A 31 -2.86 0.46 3.93
N ASP A 32 -2.44 1.53 3.25
CA ASP A 32 -3.32 2.57 2.73
C ASP A 32 -2.78 3.14 1.41
N ILE A 33 -3.65 3.82 0.67
CA ILE A 33 -3.33 4.52 -0.57
C ILE A 33 -4.21 5.77 -0.73
N THR A 34 -3.61 6.83 -1.23
CA THR A 34 -4.27 8.05 -1.70
C THR A 34 -3.71 8.43 -3.08
N PRO A 35 -4.29 9.40 -3.79
CA PRO A 35 -3.71 9.92 -5.03
C PRO A 35 -2.31 10.54 -4.88
N GLU A 36 -1.89 10.90 -3.66
CA GLU A 36 -0.60 11.53 -3.35
C GLU A 36 0.45 10.55 -2.83
N GLY A 37 0.05 9.41 -2.28
CA GLY A 37 0.94 8.54 -1.53
C GLY A 37 0.35 7.19 -1.18
N LEU A 38 1.18 6.32 -0.62
CA LEU A 38 0.74 5.05 -0.06
C LEU A 38 1.63 4.65 1.11
N MET A 39 1.13 3.75 1.94
CA MET A 39 1.89 3.15 3.03
C MET A 39 1.98 1.64 2.83
N LEU A 40 3.20 1.10 2.99
CA LEU A 40 3.45 -0.33 3.00
C LEU A 40 3.85 -0.78 4.40
N THR A 41 3.44 -1.99 4.76
CA THR A 41 3.99 -2.72 5.90
C THR A 41 4.85 -3.87 5.41
N SER A 42 6.03 -4.05 6.00
CA SER A 42 7.06 -5.00 5.55
C SER A 42 7.83 -5.62 6.72
N GLU A 43 8.37 -6.83 6.54
CA GLU A 43 9.21 -7.49 7.56
C GLU A 43 10.62 -6.89 7.66
N ARG A 44 11.02 -6.11 6.65
CA ARG A 44 12.33 -5.45 6.59
C ARG A 44 12.12 -3.96 6.35
N PRO A 45 12.94 -3.09 6.98
CA PRO A 45 12.87 -1.67 6.72
C PRO A 45 13.22 -1.38 5.26
N ILE A 46 12.50 -0.44 4.66
CA ILE A 46 12.78 0.05 3.31
C ILE A 46 13.59 1.34 3.44
N GLU A 47 14.65 1.46 2.64
CA GLU A 47 15.51 2.64 2.65
C GLU A 47 14.71 3.90 2.23
N THR A 48 14.83 4.98 3.02
CA THR A 48 14.15 6.27 2.78
C THR A 48 14.94 7.16 1.82
N GLY A 49 14.25 8.04 1.10
CA GLY A 49 14.87 8.99 0.15
C GLY A 49 15.26 8.34 -1.18
N LYS A 50 14.68 7.19 -1.50
CA LYS A 50 14.91 6.44 -2.75
C LYS A 50 13.66 6.45 -3.61
N ASN A 51 13.86 6.50 -4.93
CA ASN A 51 12.79 6.30 -5.89
C ASN A 51 12.63 4.82 -6.19
N PHE A 52 11.39 4.38 -6.32
CA PHE A 52 10.98 3.02 -6.62
C PHE A 52 9.95 3.03 -7.75
N LYS A 53 10.00 2.01 -8.61
CA LYS A 53 8.88 1.62 -9.45
C LYS A 53 8.10 0.54 -8.72
N LEU A 54 6.98 0.91 -8.13
CA LEU A 54 6.11 0.01 -7.39
C LEU A 54 5.17 -0.69 -8.36
N ARG A 55 5.06 -2.02 -8.27
CA ARG A 55 4.05 -2.82 -8.95
C ARG A 55 3.10 -3.39 -7.91
N MET A 56 1.84 -3.02 -7.99
CA MET A 56 0.77 -3.56 -7.17
C MET A 56 -0.01 -4.61 -7.96
N ASN A 57 -0.09 -5.83 -7.44
CA ASN A 57 -0.89 -6.88 -8.06
C ASN A 57 -2.33 -6.80 -7.54
N ILE A 58 -3.27 -6.55 -8.44
CA ILE A 58 -4.69 -6.38 -8.16
C ILE A 58 -5.44 -7.61 -8.68
N GLN A 59 -5.94 -8.43 -7.75
CA GLN A 59 -6.75 -9.60 -8.06
C GLN A 59 -8.21 -9.30 -7.68
N PHE A 60 -8.95 -8.64 -8.56
CA PHE A 60 -10.41 -8.53 -8.37
C PHE A 60 -11.08 -9.86 -8.74
N LEU A 61 -12.24 -10.11 -8.12
CA LEU A 61 -13.08 -11.34 -8.12
C LEU A 61 -13.38 -11.98 -9.51
N ALA A 62 -12.97 -11.36 -10.62
CA ALA A 62 -13.29 -11.74 -12.00
C ALA A 62 -12.17 -12.45 -12.78
N GLN A 63 -11.18 -13.07 -12.11
CA GLN A 63 -10.16 -13.96 -12.71
C GLN A 63 -9.17 -13.32 -13.71
N LYS A 64 -9.12 -11.98 -13.82
CA LYS A 64 -8.06 -11.29 -14.57
C LYS A 64 -7.05 -10.68 -13.61
N GLU A 65 -5.81 -11.13 -13.71
CA GLU A 65 -4.68 -10.47 -13.06
C GLU A 65 -4.48 -9.09 -13.70
N MET A 66 -4.59 -8.05 -12.89
CA MET A 66 -4.24 -6.68 -13.25
C MET A 66 -3.06 -6.28 -12.38
N HIS A 67 -2.15 -5.48 -12.93
CA HIS A 67 -1.12 -4.80 -12.15
C HIS A 67 -1.21 -3.30 -12.36
N LEU A 68 -0.89 -2.55 -11.32
CA LEU A 68 -0.77 -1.10 -11.35
C LEU A 68 0.69 -0.74 -11.04
N ASP A 69 1.36 -0.13 -12.02
CA ASP A 69 2.75 0.33 -11.87
C ASP A 69 2.74 1.83 -11.50
N LEU A 70 3.45 2.20 -10.43
CA LEU A 70 3.52 3.54 -9.86
C LEU A 70 4.97 3.96 -9.61
N ASN A 71 5.34 5.19 -9.93
CA ASN A 71 6.61 5.77 -9.49
C ASN A 71 6.41 6.40 -8.12
N ALA A 72 7.30 6.12 -7.17
CA ALA A 72 7.17 6.66 -5.81
C ALA A 72 8.52 6.87 -5.12
N GLU A 73 8.56 7.82 -4.20
CA GLU A 73 9.72 8.08 -3.33
C GLU A 73 9.40 7.64 -1.90
N SER A 74 10.26 6.84 -1.29
CA SER A 74 10.16 6.51 0.13
C SER A 74 10.48 7.75 0.98
N ARG A 75 9.60 8.10 1.94
CA ARG A 75 9.73 9.35 2.72
C ARG A 75 10.10 9.12 4.17
N TRP A 76 9.55 8.08 4.78
CA TRP A 76 9.82 7.71 6.15
C TRP A 76 9.66 6.20 6.32
N SER A 77 10.34 5.63 7.31
CA SER A 77 10.18 4.23 7.72
C SER A 77 10.24 4.16 9.25
N SER A 78 9.29 3.46 9.87
CA SER A 78 9.18 3.32 11.33
C SER A 78 8.76 1.90 11.69
N THR A 79 9.16 1.44 12.87
CA THR A 79 8.65 0.17 13.42
C THR A 79 7.13 0.28 13.64
N ASP A 80 6.39 -0.75 13.24
CA ASP A 80 4.96 -0.88 13.51
C ASP A 80 4.69 -1.19 15.00
N VAL A 81 3.42 -1.16 15.43
CA VAL A 81 2.99 -1.65 16.75
C VAL A 81 3.45 -3.10 16.98
N ASN A 82 3.51 -3.92 15.92
CA ASN A 82 4.22 -5.18 15.94
C ASN A 82 5.72 -4.95 15.64
N PRO A 83 6.63 -5.21 16.60
CA PRO A 83 8.05 -4.90 16.46
C PRO A 83 8.78 -5.70 15.36
N ASN A 84 8.13 -6.72 14.80
CA ASN A 84 8.66 -7.50 13.67
C ASN A 84 8.38 -6.87 12.30
N TYR A 85 7.60 -5.79 12.24
CA TYR A 85 7.22 -5.12 11.01
C TYR A 85 7.62 -3.65 11.01
N PHE A 86 7.75 -3.11 9.80
CA PHE A 86 8.09 -1.72 9.53
C PHE A 86 7.05 -1.15 8.59
N ASP A 87 6.51 0.01 8.95
CA ASP A 87 5.69 0.81 8.06
C ASP A 87 6.59 1.79 7.32
N THR A 88 6.36 1.91 6.01
CA THR A 88 7.09 2.83 5.14
C THR A 88 6.10 3.63 4.32
N GLY A 89 6.16 4.96 4.45
CA GLY A 89 5.35 5.87 3.66
C GLY A 89 6.06 6.29 2.37
N PHE A 90 5.29 6.31 1.28
CA PHE A 90 5.74 6.69 -0.05
C PHE A 90 4.95 7.88 -0.56
N ARG A 91 5.63 8.77 -1.30
CA ARG A 91 5.01 9.83 -2.09
C ARG A 91 4.97 9.39 -3.55
N LEU A 92 3.80 9.37 -4.16
CA LEU A 92 3.68 9.06 -5.59
C LEU A 92 4.22 10.21 -6.44
N GLN A 93 4.84 9.85 -7.57
CA GLN A 93 5.43 10.78 -8.54
C GLN A 93 4.71 10.64 -9.88
N ASP A 94 4.47 11.78 -10.53
CA ASP A 94 3.97 11.85 -11.91
C ASP A 94 2.70 11.03 -12.18
N VAL A 95 1.76 11.00 -11.22
CA VAL A 95 0.50 10.25 -11.35
C VAL A 95 -0.43 10.95 -12.35
N ASP A 96 -0.67 10.30 -13.49
CA ASP A 96 -1.59 10.79 -14.51
C ASP A 96 -3.07 10.62 -14.11
N SER A 97 -3.95 11.23 -14.90
CA SER A 97 -5.39 11.22 -14.61
C SER A 97 -6.00 9.81 -14.69
N GLU A 98 -5.50 8.93 -15.55
CA GLU A 98 -6.01 7.56 -15.69
C GLU A 98 -5.63 6.72 -14.45
N THR A 99 -4.39 6.82 -14.02
CA THR A 99 -3.87 6.19 -12.80
C THR A 99 -4.62 6.68 -11.57
N LYS A 100 -4.93 7.98 -11.46
CA LYS A 100 -5.77 8.51 -10.39
C LYS A 100 -7.16 7.90 -10.37
N LEU A 101 -7.80 7.73 -11.53
CA LEU A 101 -9.11 7.08 -11.62
C LEU A 101 -9.05 5.61 -11.18
N ILE A 102 -7.97 4.90 -11.53
CA ILE A 102 -7.75 3.52 -11.05
C ILE A 102 -7.60 3.52 -9.53
N ILE A 103 -6.77 4.41 -8.96
CA ILE A 103 -6.58 4.53 -7.51
C ILE A 103 -7.90 4.86 -6.81
N ASP A 104 -8.69 5.81 -7.33
CA ASP A 104 -10.00 6.15 -6.78
C ASP A 104 -10.97 4.98 -6.82
N HIS A 105 -10.94 4.18 -7.89
CA HIS A 105 -11.74 2.96 -7.99
C HIS A 105 -11.25 1.90 -6.99
N LEU A 106 -9.93 1.72 -6.87
CA LEU A 106 -9.28 0.86 -5.89
C LEU A 106 -9.71 1.23 -4.46
N ILE A 107 -9.71 2.53 -4.12
CA ILE A 107 -10.16 3.05 -2.84
C ILE A 107 -11.65 2.80 -2.61
N LYS A 108 -12.49 2.84 -3.65
CA LYS A 108 -13.92 2.52 -3.52
C LYS A 108 -14.17 1.03 -3.32
N GLU A 109 -13.44 0.17 -4.02
CA GLU A 109 -13.60 -1.29 -3.96
C GLU A 109 -12.96 -1.89 -2.70
N LEU A 110 -11.77 -1.41 -2.32
CA LEU A 110 -11.13 -1.74 -1.04
C LEU A 110 -11.72 -0.96 0.13
N GLY A 111 -12.42 0.12 -0.19
CA GLY A 111 -13.07 1.02 0.75
C GLY A 111 -13.87 0.18 1.72
N PHE A 112 -13.32 0.05 2.92
CA PHE A 112 -13.95 -0.50 4.10
C PHE A 112 -15.39 -0.03 4.12
N ASN A 113 -16.32 -0.91 3.73
CA ASN A 113 -17.71 -0.70 4.04
C ASN A 113 -17.74 -0.51 5.56
N ASP A 114 -17.91 0.73 6.02
CA ASP A 114 -18.33 1.01 7.38
C ASP A 114 -19.82 0.66 7.52
#